data_AF-X1VUL1-F1
#
_entry.id   AF-X1VUL1-F1
#
_cell.length_a   1.000
_cell.length_b   1.000
_cell.length_c   1.000
_cell.angle_alpha   90.00
_cell.angle_beta   90.00
_cell.angle_gamma   90.00
#
_symmetry.space_group_name_H-M   'P 1'
#
loop_
_entity.id
_entity.type
_entity.pdbx_description
1 polymer ?
#
loop_
_entity_poly.entity_id
_entity_poly.type
_entity_poly.pdbx_seq_one_letter_code
_entity_poly.pdbx_strand_id
1 'polypeptide(L)'
;QAIRKAIKTRDDALVLLDAALITLEIVPEKKTTLDILTAEETGQKEILPEKPVEVKGAPEVVVDLKGTARIRARGPAGSIDELRGKVAGAIRRVEKLTAEFGTADIEKLESLSEEAKVLEKKKWETRSRLDNTLSGRTVEEIEKEKTKATAQINQILIDYPEWRSSPPDLNVILTRAEEVERNFFDEVKKAEA
;
A
#
# COMPACT_ATOMS: atom_id res chain seq x y z
N GLN A 1 6.20 -0.42 8.42
CA GLN A 1 7.14 -1.23 9.24
C GLN A 1 6.49 -1.86 10.48
N ALA A 2 5.57 -1.18 11.18
CA ALA A 2 4.93 -1.72 12.38
C ALA A 2 4.14 -3.03 12.15
N ILE A 3 3.41 -3.14 11.03
CA ILE A 3 2.64 -4.36 10.69
C ILE A 3 3.56 -5.54 10.44
N ARG A 4 4.59 -5.39 9.59
CA ARG A 4 5.58 -6.45 9.30
C ARG A 4 6.25 -6.97 10.60
N LYS A 5 6.60 -6.07 11.52
CA LYS A 5 7.16 -6.45 12.83
C LYS A 5 6.14 -7.22 13.68
N ALA A 6 4.88 -6.80 13.70
CA ALA A 6 3.82 -7.47 14.46
C ALA A 6 3.53 -8.88 13.93
N ILE A 7 3.48 -9.06 12.60
CA ILE A 7 3.32 -10.37 11.96
C ILE A 7 4.49 -11.28 12.32
N LYS A 8 5.73 -10.79 12.19
CA LYS A 8 6.90 -11.57 12.60
C LYS A 8 6.85 -11.98 14.07
N THR A 9 6.45 -11.07 14.97
CA THR A 9 6.31 -11.39 16.40
C THR A 9 5.24 -12.46 16.66
N ARG A 10 4.14 -12.47 15.90
CA ARG A 10 3.13 -13.53 15.97
C ARG A 10 3.73 -14.88 15.54
N ASP A 11 4.43 -14.89 14.41
CA ASP A 11 4.99 -16.13 13.85
C ASP A 11 6.09 -16.69 14.78
N ASP A 12 6.98 -15.83 15.30
CA ASP A 12 7.98 -16.21 16.29
C ASP A 12 7.33 -16.79 17.57
N ALA A 13 6.23 -16.19 18.04
CA ALA A 13 5.50 -16.69 19.21
C ALA A 13 4.82 -18.04 18.96
N LEU A 14 4.31 -18.27 17.74
CA LEU A 14 3.72 -19.56 17.33
C LEU A 14 4.79 -20.66 17.28
N VAL A 15 5.97 -20.36 16.71
CA VAL A 15 7.09 -21.30 16.67
C VAL A 15 7.56 -21.65 18.09
N LEU A 16 7.68 -20.64 18.97
CA LEU A 16 8.05 -20.88 20.37
C LEU A 16 7.01 -21.70 21.13
N LEU A 17 5.72 -21.49 20.85
CA LEU A 17 4.65 -22.30 21.43
C LEU A 17 4.74 -23.75 20.95
N ASP A 18 4.86 -23.98 19.64
CA ASP A 18 4.97 -25.34 19.07
C ASP A 18 6.21 -26.08 19.60
N ALA A 19 7.34 -25.40 19.71
CA ALA A 19 8.57 -25.95 20.29
C ALA A 19 8.46 -26.29 21.80
N ALA A 20 7.51 -25.67 22.52
CA ALA A 20 7.25 -25.93 23.93
C ALA A 20 6.21 -27.04 24.15
N LEU A 21 5.51 -27.49 23.11
CA LEU A 21 4.55 -28.58 23.20
C LEU A 21 5.27 -29.93 23.31
N ILE A 22 4.70 -30.83 24.10
CA ILE A 22 5.12 -32.22 24.14
C ILE A 22 4.57 -32.87 22.87
N THR A 23 5.46 -33.46 22.07
CA THR A 23 5.07 -34.25 20.90
C THR A 23 5.27 -35.72 21.23
N LEU A 24 4.17 -36.48 21.24
CA LEU A 24 4.17 -37.93 21.42
C LEU A 24 3.94 -38.59 20.07
N GLU A 25 4.96 -39.26 19.55
CA GLU A 25 4.87 -40.06 18.33
C GLU A 25 4.66 -41.53 18.71
N ILE A 26 3.64 -42.15 18.11
CA ILE A 26 3.27 -43.56 18.36
C ILE A 26 3.26 -44.29 17.03
N VAL A 27 4.10 -45.33 16.93
CA VAL A 27 4.13 -46.25 15.80
C VAL A 27 3.60 -47.60 16.27
N PRO A 28 2.34 -47.96 15.94
CA PRO A 28 1.78 -49.22 16.39
C PRO A 28 2.25 -50.39 15.51
N GLU A 29 2.57 -51.53 16.12
CA GLU A 29 2.89 -52.77 15.38
C GLU A 29 1.64 -53.46 14.82
N LYS A 30 0.48 -53.21 15.41
CA LYS A 30 -0.80 -53.81 15.04
C LYS A 30 -1.88 -52.76 14.99
N LYS A 31 -2.92 -53.01 14.21
CA LYS A 31 -4.09 -52.15 14.13
C LYS A 31 -4.71 -52.05 15.53
N THR A 32 -4.84 -50.84 16.04
CA THR A 32 -5.33 -50.59 17.40
C THR A 32 -6.10 -49.28 17.46
N THR A 33 -6.81 -49.07 18.56
CA THR A 33 -7.49 -47.82 18.86
C THR A 33 -6.70 -47.02 19.89
N LEU A 34 -6.49 -45.73 19.61
CA LEU A 34 -5.84 -44.78 20.49
C LEU A 34 -6.91 -43.82 21.05
N ASP A 35 -7.08 -43.81 22.37
CA ASP A 35 -7.93 -42.85 23.05
C ASP A 35 -7.08 -41.70 23.60
N ILE A 36 -7.25 -40.51 23.04
CA ILE A 36 -6.54 -39.31 23.47
C ILE A 36 -7.36 -38.63 24.57
N LEU A 37 -6.91 -38.76 25.81
CA LEU A 37 -7.60 -38.27 27.00
C LEU A 37 -7.23 -36.82 27.31
N THR A 38 -5.95 -36.48 27.22
CA THR A 38 -5.42 -35.14 27.47
C THR A 38 -4.41 -34.80 26.39
N ALA A 39 -4.69 -33.79 25.56
CA ALA A 39 -3.83 -33.25 24.51
C ALA A 39 -4.46 -31.94 23.97
N GLU A 40 -3.85 -31.30 22.97
CA GLU A 40 -4.51 -30.21 22.22
C GLU A 40 -5.75 -30.71 21.46
N GLU A 41 -5.64 -31.91 20.86
CA GLU A 41 -6.76 -32.60 20.21
C GLU A 41 -7.15 -33.85 21.00
N THR A 42 -8.35 -33.87 21.57
CA THR A 42 -8.89 -35.04 22.27
C THR A 42 -9.80 -35.87 21.38
N GLY A 43 -9.97 -37.15 21.72
CA GLY A 43 -10.86 -38.06 21.00
C GLY A 43 -10.23 -39.41 20.68
N GLN A 44 -11.02 -40.24 20.00
CA GLN A 44 -10.63 -41.60 19.63
C GLN A 44 -10.15 -41.62 18.18
N LYS A 45 -8.96 -42.16 17.95
CA LYS A 45 -8.38 -42.35 16.61
C LYS A 45 -8.07 -43.83 16.39
N GLU A 46 -8.49 -44.35 15.24
CA GLU A 46 -8.09 -45.68 14.79
C GLU A 46 -6.71 -45.57 14.13
N ILE A 47 -5.73 -46.33 14.63
CA ILE A 47 -4.34 -46.26 14.16
C ILE A 47 -3.95 -47.56 13.47
N LEU A 48 -3.29 -47.41 12.32
CA LEU A 48 -2.92 -48.52 11.44
C LEU A 48 -1.47 -48.94 11.73
N PRO A 49 -1.12 -50.23 11.52
CA PRO A 49 0.24 -50.71 11.67
C PRO A 49 1.24 -49.87 10.87
N GLU A 50 2.43 -49.64 11.44
CA GLU A 50 3.57 -48.96 10.82
C GLU A 50 3.30 -47.51 10.38
N LYS A 51 2.13 -46.94 10.69
CA LYS A 51 1.83 -45.53 10.44
C LYS A 51 2.02 -44.72 11.73
N PRO A 52 3.02 -43.81 11.79
CA PRO A 52 3.20 -42.94 12.94
C PRO A 52 1.99 -42.04 13.11
N VAL A 53 1.60 -41.84 14.37
CA VAL A 53 0.60 -40.86 14.77
C VAL A 53 1.22 -39.92 15.78
N GLU A 54 1.12 -38.63 15.51
CA GLU A 54 1.59 -37.58 16.41
C GLU A 54 0.43 -37.03 17.26
N VAL A 55 0.68 -36.93 18.55
CA VAL A 55 -0.22 -36.28 19.52
C VAL A 55 0.57 -35.17 20.22
N LYS A 56 0.14 -33.93 20.04
CA LYS A 56 0.74 -32.76 20.67
C LYS A 56 -0.08 -32.29 21.86
N GLY A 57 0.59 -31.89 22.93
CA GLY A 57 -0.10 -31.31 24.08
C GLY A 57 0.80 -30.74 25.15
N ALA A 58 0.17 -29.99 26.04
CA ALA A 58 0.82 -29.33 27.16
C ALA A 58 -0.22 -28.96 28.22
N PRO A 59 0.12 -29.02 29.52
CA PRO A 59 1.40 -29.45 30.10
C PRO A 59 1.54 -30.97 30.24
N GLU A 60 0.47 -31.71 29.95
CA GLU A 60 0.40 -33.16 30.04
C GLU A 60 -0.25 -33.71 28.76
N VAL A 61 0.30 -34.80 28.24
CA VAL A 61 -0.32 -35.63 27.21
C VAL A 61 -0.64 -36.99 27.81
N VAL A 62 -1.89 -37.41 27.74
CA VAL A 62 -2.35 -38.72 28.19
C VAL A 62 -3.08 -39.41 27.06
N VAL A 63 -2.57 -40.57 26.67
CA VAL A 63 -3.18 -41.42 25.65
C VAL A 63 -3.33 -42.85 26.18
N ASP A 64 -4.40 -43.51 25.77
CA ASP A 64 -4.66 -44.91 26.08
C ASP A 64 -4.58 -45.74 24.80
N LEU A 65 -3.60 -46.64 24.76
CA LEU A 65 -3.41 -47.58 23.68
C LEU A 65 -4.10 -48.89 24.07
N LYS A 66 -5.29 -49.11 23.52
CA LYS A 66 -6.19 -50.19 23.97
C LYS A 66 -5.52 -51.56 23.92
N GLY A 67 -5.44 -52.21 25.08
CA GLY A 67 -4.85 -53.54 25.22
C GLY A 67 -3.32 -53.58 25.29
N THR A 68 -2.65 -52.43 25.34
CA THR A 68 -1.18 -52.35 25.41
C THR A 68 -0.71 -51.53 26.60
N ALA A 69 -1.01 -50.23 26.63
CA ALA A 69 -0.51 -49.33 27.67
C ALA A 69 -1.28 -48.01 27.71
N ARG A 70 -1.30 -47.38 28.89
CA ARG A 70 -1.62 -45.96 29.02
C ARG A 70 -0.32 -45.18 29.11
N ILE A 71 -0.09 -44.27 28.16
CA ILE A 71 1.12 -43.47 28.07
C ILE A 71 0.79 -42.06 28.60
N ARG A 72 1.63 -41.57 29.50
CA ARG A 72 1.53 -40.23 30.07
C ARG A 72 2.87 -39.52 29.93
N ALA A 73 2.88 -38.41 29.22
CA ALA A 73 4.03 -37.52 29.10
C ALA A 73 3.71 -36.19 29.80
N ARG A 74 4.66 -35.67 30.58
CA ARG A 74 4.52 -34.40 31.31
C ARG A 74 5.68 -33.48 30.97
N GLY A 75 5.36 -32.22 30.77
CA GLY A 75 6.29 -31.14 30.47
C GLY A 75 6.16 -30.02 31.51
N PRO A 76 7.05 -29.02 31.45
CA PRO A 76 7.02 -27.88 32.35
C PRO A 76 5.75 -27.04 32.12
N ALA A 77 4.84 -27.01 33.09
CA ALA A 77 3.54 -26.34 32.94
C ALA A 77 3.63 -24.81 32.89
N GLY A 78 4.59 -24.22 33.60
CA GLY A 78 4.66 -22.76 33.77
C GLY A 78 4.95 -21.97 32.50
N SER A 79 5.64 -22.56 31.52
CA SER A 79 6.08 -21.83 30.31
C SER A 79 5.01 -21.76 29.22
N ILE A 80 4.08 -22.72 29.17
CA ILE A 80 3.12 -22.81 28.06
C ILE A 80 2.00 -21.77 28.15
N ASP A 81 1.46 -21.51 29.34
CA ASP A 81 0.37 -20.52 29.47
C ASP A 81 0.87 -19.08 29.20
N GLU A 82 2.11 -18.77 29.57
CA GLU A 82 2.76 -17.51 29.17
C GLU A 82 2.95 -17.41 27.66
N LEU A 83 3.37 -18.50 27.00
CA LEU A 83 3.53 -18.54 25.54
C LEU A 83 2.18 -18.40 24.83
N ARG A 84 1.11 -19.05 25.32
CA ARG A 84 -0.26 -18.87 24.82
C ARG A 84 -0.71 -17.42 24.96
N GLY A 85 -0.43 -16.79 26.09
CA GLY A 85 -0.70 -15.36 26.32
C GLY A 85 0.05 -14.46 25.33
N LYS A 86 1.32 -14.77 25.05
CA LYS A 86 2.12 -14.04 24.05
C LYS A 86 1.57 -14.19 22.63
N VAL A 87 1.16 -15.40 22.24
CA VAL A 87 0.52 -15.66 20.93
C VAL A 87 -0.79 -14.87 20.81
N ALA A 88 -1.67 -14.96 21.81
CA ALA A 88 -2.94 -14.23 21.81
C ALA A 88 -2.73 -12.71 21.75
N GLY A 89 -1.76 -12.18 22.48
CA GLY A 89 -1.38 -10.77 22.43
C GLY A 89 -0.84 -10.34 21.07
N ALA A 90 -0.01 -11.18 20.44
CA ALA A 90 0.53 -10.91 19.11
C ALA A 90 -0.55 -10.94 18.02
N ILE A 91 -1.49 -11.89 18.08
CA ILE A 91 -2.65 -11.95 17.16
C ILE A 91 -3.49 -10.68 17.28
N ARG A 92 -3.90 -10.29 18.49
CA ARG A 92 -4.67 -9.06 18.72
C ARG A 92 -3.96 -7.81 18.21
N ARG A 93 -2.63 -7.78 18.33
CA ARG A 93 -1.82 -6.66 17.83
C ARG A 93 -1.81 -6.60 16.30
N VAL A 94 -1.72 -7.75 15.63
CA VAL A 94 -1.87 -7.81 14.17
C VAL A 94 -3.26 -7.32 13.78
N GLU A 95 -4.32 -7.90 14.36
CA GLU A 95 -5.71 -7.51 14.07
C GLU A 95 -5.95 -6.02 14.23
N LYS A 96 -5.51 -5.43 15.35
CA LYS A 96 -5.65 -3.99 15.59
C LYS A 96 -4.96 -3.13 14.54
N LEU A 97 -3.77 -3.55 14.06
CA LEU A 97 -3.03 -2.80 13.06
C LEU A 97 -3.54 -3.03 11.64
N THR A 98 -4.24 -4.14 11.39
CA THR A 98 -4.75 -4.52 10.06
C THR A 98 -6.24 -4.25 9.87
N ALA A 99 -6.96 -3.89 10.94
CA ALA A 99 -8.40 -3.65 10.93
C ALA A 99 -8.85 -2.63 9.87
N GLU A 100 -8.12 -1.53 9.75
CA GLU A 100 -8.44 -0.44 8.81
C GLU A 100 -8.23 -0.83 7.34
N PHE A 101 -7.39 -1.83 7.08
CA PHE A 101 -7.03 -2.25 5.73
C PHE A 101 -7.86 -3.43 5.23
N GLY A 102 -8.69 -4.04 6.08
CA GLY A 102 -9.54 -5.19 5.73
C GLY A 102 -8.77 -6.46 5.34
N THR A 103 -7.45 -6.48 5.54
CA THR A 103 -6.59 -7.64 5.25
C THR A 103 -5.41 -7.67 6.20
N ALA A 104 -5.05 -8.87 6.67
CA ALA A 104 -3.82 -9.12 7.43
C ALA A 104 -2.70 -9.74 6.58
N ASP A 105 -2.94 -9.91 5.28
CA ASP A 105 -1.98 -10.41 4.31
C ASP A 105 -0.91 -9.34 4.01
N ILE A 106 0.34 -9.66 4.32
CA ILE A 106 1.47 -8.76 4.14
C ILE A 106 1.72 -8.40 2.68
N GLU A 107 1.55 -9.34 1.74
CA GLU A 107 1.80 -9.09 0.31
C GLU A 107 0.77 -8.11 -0.23
N LYS A 108 -0.49 -8.31 0.14
CA LYS A 108 -1.59 -7.41 -0.23
C LYS A 108 -1.41 -6.01 0.38
N LEU A 109 -0.99 -5.92 1.64
CA LEU A 109 -0.70 -4.63 2.28
C LEU A 109 0.48 -3.90 1.63
N GLU A 110 1.48 -4.64 1.17
CA GLU A 110 2.63 -4.08 0.44
C GLU A 110 2.22 -3.57 -0.94
N SER A 111 1.39 -4.31 -1.68
CA SER A 111 0.80 -3.85 -2.95
C SER A 111 0.02 -2.55 -2.75
N LEU A 112 -0.89 -2.52 -1.78
CA LEU A 112 -1.69 -1.32 -1.46
C LEU A 112 -0.82 -0.12 -1.08
N SER A 113 0.26 -0.35 -0.33
CA SER A 113 1.20 0.71 0.01
C SER A 113 1.95 1.24 -1.21
N GLU A 114 2.30 0.39 -2.17
CA GLU A 114 3.01 0.79 -3.37
C GLU A 114 2.09 1.55 -4.32
N GLU A 115 0.85 1.07 -4.50
CA GLU A 115 -0.19 1.77 -5.24
C GLU A 115 -0.45 3.17 -4.65
N ALA A 116 -0.52 3.29 -3.32
CA ALA A 116 -0.70 4.58 -2.66
C ALA A 116 0.44 5.56 -2.98
N LYS A 117 1.71 5.11 -2.99
CA LYS A 117 2.85 5.96 -3.38
C LYS A 117 2.76 6.42 -4.83
N VAL A 118 2.38 5.51 -5.73
CA VAL A 118 2.21 5.84 -7.15
C VAL A 118 1.10 6.87 -7.33
N LEU A 119 -0.02 6.73 -6.63
CA LEU A 119 -1.12 7.69 -6.67
C LEU A 119 -0.72 9.07 -6.10
N GLU A 120 0.00 9.12 -4.98
CA GLU A 120 0.50 10.38 -4.42
C GLU A 120 1.50 11.05 -5.37
N LYS A 121 2.39 10.30 -6.00
CA LYS A 121 3.28 10.83 -7.04
C LYS A 121 2.48 11.42 -8.20
N LYS A 122 1.50 10.70 -8.73
CA LYS A 122 0.62 11.18 -9.82
C LYS A 122 -0.16 12.43 -9.43
N LYS A 123 -0.66 12.48 -8.20
CA LYS A 123 -1.38 13.65 -7.64
C LYS A 123 -0.46 14.86 -7.57
N TRP A 124 0.78 14.69 -7.10
CA TRP A 124 1.77 15.76 -7.10
C TRP A 124 2.12 16.22 -8.51
N GLU A 125 2.41 15.30 -9.43
CA GLU A 125 2.70 15.63 -10.84
C GLU A 125 1.54 16.37 -11.51
N THR A 126 0.30 15.93 -11.27
CA THR A 126 -0.90 16.57 -11.81
C THR A 126 -1.08 17.97 -11.23
N ARG A 127 -0.84 18.14 -9.93
CA ARG A 127 -0.93 19.44 -9.27
C ARG A 127 0.14 20.40 -9.76
N SER A 128 1.38 19.95 -9.95
CA SER A 128 2.46 20.75 -10.54
C SER A 128 2.16 21.15 -11.97
N ARG A 129 1.59 20.25 -12.78
CA ARG A 129 1.15 20.57 -14.16
C ARG A 129 0.04 21.63 -14.16
N LEU A 130 -0.93 21.51 -13.26
CA LEU A 130 -2.01 22.48 -13.10
C LEU A 130 -1.44 23.85 -12.73
N ASP A 131 -0.56 23.91 -11.73
CA ASP A 131 0.06 25.15 -11.26
C ASP A 131 0.89 25.84 -12.36
N ASN A 132 1.69 25.06 -13.10
CA ASN A 132 2.44 25.58 -14.25
C ASN A 132 1.53 26.12 -15.36
N THR A 133 0.44 25.40 -15.68
CA THR A 133 -0.51 25.80 -16.74
C THR A 133 -1.23 27.09 -16.38
N LEU A 134 -1.62 27.22 -15.11
CA LEU A 134 -2.23 28.42 -14.59
C LEU A 134 -1.20 29.55 -14.40
N SER A 135 0.08 29.19 -14.25
CA SER A 135 1.18 30.13 -13.97
C SER A 135 0.86 31.01 -12.76
N GLY A 136 0.26 30.40 -11.72
CA GLY A 136 -0.20 31.10 -10.52
C GLY A 136 -1.48 31.93 -10.67
N ARG A 137 -2.09 31.99 -11.87
CA ARG A 137 -3.35 32.71 -12.10
C ARG A 137 -4.56 31.88 -11.72
N THR A 138 -5.59 32.52 -11.20
CA THR A 138 -6.87 31.86 -10.98
C THR A 138 -7.64 31.73 -12.29
N VAL A 139 -8.59 30.79 -12.34
CA VAL A 139 -9.50 30.67 -13.49
C VAL A 139 -10.27 31.98 -13.72
N GLU A 140 -10.67 32.65 -12.65
CA GLU A 140 -11.39 33.94 -12.69
C GLU A 140 -10.54 35.05 -13.33
N GLU A 141 -9.24 35.09 -13.04
CA GLU A 141 -8.31 36.03 -13.67
C GLU A 141 -8.18 35.79 -15.18
N ILE A 142 -8.06 34.52 -15.58
CA ILE A 142 -7.99 34.14 -17.00
C ILE A 142 -9.30 34.49 -17.72
N GLU A 143 -10.45 34.27 -17.10
CA GLU A 143 -11.75 34.63 -17.67
C GLU A 143 -11.94 36.15 -17.81
N LYS A 144 -11.46 36.92 -16.83
CA LYS A 144 -11.46 38.38 -16.88
C LYS A 144 -10.56 38.90 -18.00
N GLU A 145 -9.36 38.35 -18.16
CA GLU A 145 -8.45 38.66 -19.28
C GLU A 145 -9.10 38.35 -20.63
N LYS A 146 -9.70 37.17 -20.77
CA LYS A 146 -10.43 36.77 -21.98
C LYS A 146 -11.54 37.75 -22.32
N THR A 147 -12.34 38.15 -21.32
CA THR A 147 -13.45 39.10 -21.51
C THR A 147 -12.92 40.47 -21.95
N LYS A 148 -11.85 40.97 -21.31
CA LYS A 148 -11.21 42.23 -21.66
C LYS A 148 -10.64 42.21 -23.08
N ALA A 149 -9.91 41.16 -23.45
CA ALA A 149 -9.35 40.99 -24.78
C ALA A 149 -10.46 40.90 -25.85
N THR A 150 -11.55 40.19 -25.56
CA THR A 150 -12.70 40.09 -26.47
C THR A 150 -13.38 41.45 -26.67
N ALA A 151 -13.55 42.23 -25.59
CA ALA A 151 -14.09 43.58 -25.68
C ALA A 151 -13.19 44.51 -26.50
N GLN A 152 -11.87 44.42 -26.33
CA GLN A 152 -10.90 45.19 -27.11
C GLN A 152 -10.94 44.82 -28.59
N ILE A 153 -10.98 43.53 -28.93
CA ILE A 153 -11.13 43.06 -30.31
C ILE A 153 -12.43 43.60 -30.90
N ASN A 154 -13.54 43.50 -30.17
CA ASN A 154 -14.83 44.01 -30.65
C ASN A 154 -14.80 45.52 -30.89
N GLN A 155 -14.12 46.30 -30.03
CA GLN A 155 -13.95 47.74 -30.23
C GLN A 155 -13.12 48.02 -31.49
N ILE A 156 -11.99 47.34 -31.68
CA ILE A 156 -11.15 47.50 -32.88
C ILE A 156 -11.95 47.15 -34.14
N LEU A 157 -12.78 46.10 -34.10
CA LEU A 157 -13.63 45.71 -35.24
C LEU A 157 -14.85 46.64 -35.45
N ILE A 158 -15.15 47.54 -34.52
CA ILE A 158 -16.09 48.66 -34.74
C ILE A 158 -15.35 49.79 -35.45
N ASP A 159 -14.14 50.11 -35.00
CA ASP A 159 -13.33 51.21 -35.54
C ASP A 159 -12.80 50.89 -36.95
N TYR A 160 -12.54 49.61 -37.24
CA TYR A 160 -12.08 49.10 -38.55
C TYR A 160 -12.91 47.90 -39.01
N PRO A 161 -14.15 48.12 -39.51
CA PRO A 161 -15.06 47.04 -39.91
C PRO A 161 -14.49 46.11 -40.99
N GLU A 162 -13.64 46.62 -41.87
CA GLU A 162 -13.00 45.90 -42.97
C GLU A 162 -12.03 44.81 -42.50
N TRP A 163 -11.50 44.92 -41.27
CA TRP A 163 -10.63 43.91 -40.66
C TRP A 163 -11.37 42.62 -40.30
N ARG A 164 -12.71 42.62 -40.29
CA ARG A 164 -13.50 41.39 -40.13
C ARG A 164 -13.31 40.44 -41.31
N SER A 165 -13.15 40.99 -42.52
CA SER A 165 -13.00 40.22 -43.77
C SER A 165 -11.56 40.10 -44.23
N SER A 166 -10.71 41.08 -43.92
CA SER A 166 -9.30 41.08 -44.27
C SER A 166 -8.48 41.62 -43.11
N PRO A 167 -8.18 40.81 -42.08
CA PRO A 167 -7.38 41.25 -40.96
C PRO A 167 -5.96 41.60 -41.42
N PRO A 168 -5.32 42.61 -40.79
CA PRO A 168 -3.95 42.97 -41.10
C PRO A 168 -2.99 41.80 -40.84
N ASP A 169 -2.05 41.58 -41.76
CA ASP A 169 -1.01 40.56 -41.60
C ASP A 169 0.04 41.05 -40.58
N LEU A 170 0.07 40.40 -39.43
CA LEU A 170 0.97 40.71 -38.33
C LEU A 170 2.44 40.59 -38.73
N ASN A 171 2.80 39.64 -39.58
CA ASN A 171 4.20 39.44 -39.97
C ASN A 171 4.70 40.62 -40.80
N VAL A 172 3.89 41.11 -41.73
CA VAL A 172 4.22 42.25 -42.58
C VAL A 172 4.37 43.53 -41.75
N ILE A 173 3.50 43.71 -40.74
CA ILE A 173 3.56 44.88 -39.84
C ILE A 173 4.83 44.83 -38.98
N LEU A 174 5.16 43.66 -38.40
CA LEU A 174 6.34 43.50 -37.55
C LEU A 174 7.64 43.71 -38.33
N THR A 175 7.79 43.10 -39.51
CA THR A 175 8.98 43.30 -40.35
C THR A 175 9.15 44.77 -40.71
N ARG A 176 8.06 45.47 -41.04
CA ARG A 176 8.11 46.90 -41.36
C ARG A 176 8.44 47.76 -40.14
N ALA A 177 7.97 47.40 -38.95
CA ALA A 177 8.31 48.10 -37.72
C ALA A 177 9.81 47.94 -37.38
N GLU A 178 10.36 46.73 -37.51
CA GLU A 178 11.79 46.47 -37.29
C GLU A 178 12.69 47.18 -38.32
N GLU A 179 12.23 47.35 -39.56
CA GLU A 179 12.94 48.14 -40.58
C GLU A 179 12.94 49.63 -40.23
N VAL A 180 11.80 50.17 -39.79
CA VAL A 180 11.70 51.58 -39.36
C VAL A 180 12.56 51.83 -38.12
N GLU A 181 12.55 50.92 -37.15
CA GLU A 181 13.38 51.02 -35.94
C GLU A 181 14.87 51.00 -36.30
N ARG A 182 15.32 50.06 -37.16
CA ARG A 182 16.70 50.02 -37.64
C ARG A 182 17.11 51.29 -38.37
N ASN A 183 16.26 51.78 -39.28
CA ASN A 183 16.53 53.01 -40.01
C ASN A 183 16.63 54.23 -39.08
N PHE A 184 15.77 54.31 -38.06
CA PHE A 184 15.84 55.37 -37.05
C PHE A 184 17.14 55.29 -36.23
N PHE A 185 17.55 54.11 -35.79
CA PHE A 185 18.84 53.93 -35.09
C PHE A 185 20.04 54.32 -35.96
N ASP A 186 20.00 54.00 -37.26
CA ASP A 186 21.06 54.34 -38.19
C ASP A 186 21.10 55.85 -38.52
N GLU A 187 19.94 56.52 -38.58
CA GLU A 187 19.85 57.97 -38.73
C GLU A 187 20.34 58.71 -37.48
N VAL A 188 19.97 58.26 -36.29
CA VAL A 188 20.45 58.83 -35.02
C VAL A 188 21.97 58.67 -34.90
N LYS A 189 22.52 57.49 -35.22
CA LYS A 189 23.97 57.28 -35.24
C LYS A 189 24.71 58.16 -36.24
N LYS A 190 24.10 58.46 -37.40
CA LYS A 190 24.68 59.36 -38.40
C LYS A 190 24.61 60.83 -37.98
N ALA A 191 23.63 61.21 -37.15
CA ALA A 191 23.49 62.57 -36.63
C ALA A 191 24.39 62.85 -35.41
N GLU A 192 24.84 61.82 -34.71
CA GLU A 192 25.76 61.90 -33.57
C GLU A 192 27.26 61.81 -33.94
N ALA A 193 27.59 61.55 -35.22
CA ALA A 193 28.95 61.47 -35.76
C ALA A 193 29.38 62.77 -36.47
#